data_AF-A0A2X2JXR1-F1
#
_entry.id   AF-A0A2X2JXR1-F1
#
_cell.length_a   1.000
_cell.length_b   1.000
_cell.length_c   1.000
_cell.angle_alpha   90.00
_cell.angle_beta   90.00
_cell.angle_gamma   90.00
#
_symmetry.space_group_name_H-M   'P 1'
#
loop_
_entity.id
_entity.type
_entity.pdbx_description
1 polymer ?
#
loop_
_entity_poly.entity_id
_entity_poly.type
_entity_poly.pdbx_seq_one_letter_code
_entity_poly.pdbx_strand_id
1 'polypeptide(L)'
;MNVPIDHYATIDMDGLHNMIDSIGGVDVVSNDTFTVDGVRFTKGQQTHVNGDQALKFIRSRKEEGAGGDFGRQQRQQIVLEAMANKIASPSSITHFNSLMNEIQNNVKTDLTLGDLNTIRSNYKDANDTINKHQLSGQGGIQSDGLYYFIPSEQSKAESTKLLKDNLE
;
A
#
# COMPACT_ATOMS: atom_id res chain seq x y z
N MET A 1 19.26 0.13 8.80
CA MET A 1 18.92 -1.27 8.47
C MET A 1 19.72 -1.60 7.21
N ASN A 2 20.48 -2.70 7.19
CA ASN A 2 21.33 -3.07 6.04
C ASN A 2 20.71 -4.29 5.32
N VAL A 3 19.58 -4.03 4.67
CA VAL A 3 18.81 -5.00 3.88
C VAL A 3 18.82 -4.49 2.44
N PRO A 4 19.13 -5.32 1.43
CA PRO A 4 19.14 -4.89 0.04
C PRO A 4 17.73 -4.45 -0.41
N ILE A 5 17.69 -3.47 -1.30
CA ILE A 5 16.49 -3.07 -2.04
C ILE A 5 16.81 -3.35 -3.50
N ASP A 6 16.26 -4.44 -4.03
CA ASP A 6 16.56 -4.87 -5.40
C ASP A 6 15.85 -4.03 -6.45
N HIS A 7 14.62 -3.60 -6.15
CA HIS A 7 13.76 -2.86 -7.06
C HIS A 7 12.96 -1.77 -6.33
N TYR A 8 12.49 -0.78 -7.07
CA TYR A 8 11.64 0.29 -6.54
C TYR A 8 10.44 0.57 -7.44
N ALA A 9 9.36 1.05 -6.84
CA ALA A 9 8.26 1.68 -7.55
C ALA A 9 7.83 2.92 -6.78
N THR A 10 7.56 4.01 -7.50
CA THR A 10 7.00 5.24 -6.94
C THR A 10 5.80 5.66 -7.79
N ILE A 11 4.76 6.09 -7.10
CA ILE A 11 3.50 6.53 -7.70
C ILE A 11 3.03 7.75 -6.92
N ASP A 12 2.54 8.77 -7.63
CA ASP A 12 1.87 9.89 -6.97
C ASP A 12 0.38 9.57 -6.75
N MET A 13 -0.34 10.51 -6.17
CA MET A 13 -1.74 10.29 -5.83
C MET A 13 -2.65 10.22 -7.05
N ASP A 14 -2.33 10.95 -8.11
CA ASP A 14 -3.13 10.96 -9.34
C ASP A 14 -2.90 9.66 -10.11
N GLY A 15 -1.66 9.17 -10.12
CA GLY A 15 -1.31 7.85 -10.60
C GLY A 15 -2.05 6.74 -9.88
N LEU A 16 -2.07 6.79 -8.54
CA LEU A 16 -2.77 5.80 -7.73
C LEU A 16 -4.27 5.81 -8.00
N HIS A 17 -4.87 7.00 -8.09
CA HIS A 17 -6.27 7.19 -8.45
C HIS A 17 -6.58 6.54 -9.81
N ASN A 18 -5.85 6.95 -10.85
CA ASN A 18 -6.07 6.48 -12.21
C ASN A 18 -5.87 4.97 -12.31
N MET A 19 -4.85 4.43 -11.64
CA MET A 19 -4.58 2.99 -11.64
C MET A 19 -5.74 2.19 -11.02
N ILE A 20 -6.34 2.69 -9.93
CA ILE A 20 -7.51 2.05 -9.30
C ILE A 20 -8.73 2.11 -10.23
N ASP A 21 -8.95 3.22 -10.91
CA ASP A 21 -10.06 3.34 -11.86
C ASP A 21 -9.87 2.45 -13.10
N SER A 22 -8.67 2.39 -13.67
CA SER A 22 -8.38 1.56 -14.86
C SER A 22 -8.54 0.06 -14.58
N ILE A 23 -8.38 -0.39 -13.32
CA ILE A 23 -8.67 -1.78 -12.91
C ILE A 23 -10.13 -2.00 -12.47
N GLY A 24 -10.98 -0.99 -12.58
CA GLY A 24 -12.40 -1.06 -12.24
C GLY A 24 -12.65 -1.10 -10.73
N GLY A 25 -11.84 -0.38 -9.95
CA GLY A 25 -11.91 -0.32 -8.50
C GLY A 25 -11.29 -1.52 -7.78
N VAL A 26 -11.21 -1.41 -6.45
CA VAL A 26 -10.65 -2.43 -5.56
C VAL A 26 -11.54 -2.66 -4.34
N ASP A 27 -11.48 -3.86 -3.78
CA ASP A 27 -12.18 -4.20 -2.54
C ASP A 27 -11.24 -4.00 -1.35
N VAL A 28 -11.64 -3.15 -0.41
CA VAL A 28 -10.87 -2.88 0.82
C VAL A 28 -11.64 -3.31 2.05
N VAL A 29 -10.95 -3.93 3.01
CA VAL A 29 -11.50 -4.22 4.34
C VAL A 29 -11.04 -3.12 5.28
N SER A 30 -11.95 -2.30 5.77
CA SER A 30 -11.56 -1.15 6.59
C SER A 30 -10.94 -1.58 7.92
N ASN A 31 -9.81 -0.97 8.30
CA ASN A 31 -9.17 -1.21 9.59
C ASN A 31 -9.90 -0.55 10.77
N ASP A 32 -10.68 0.50 10.50
CA ASP A 32 -11.43 1.26 11.51
C ASP A 32 -12.78 1.78 10.99
N THR A 33 -13.62 2.29 11.89
CA THR A 33 -14.90 2.90 11.56
C THR A 33 -14.76 4.43 11.59
N PHE A 34 -14.96 5.07 10.44
CA PHE A 34 -14.86 6.52 10.31
C PHE A 34 -15.70 7.03 9.14
N THR A 35 -15.87 8.34 9.05
CA THR A 35 -16.59 8.98 7.94
C THR A 35 -15.78 10.17 7.43
N VAL A 36 -15.59 10.22 6.11
CA VAL A 36 -14.81 11.24 5.42
C VAL A 36 -15.58 11.71 4.20
N ASP A 37 -15.82 13.02 4.09
CA ASP A 37 -16.53 13.64 2.95
C ASP A 37 -17.82 12.90 2.52
N GLY A 38 -18.64 12.54 3.51
CA GLY A 38 -19.92 11.82 3.30
C GLY A 38 -19.80 10.32 3.02
N VAL A 39 -18.59 9.77 2.94
CA VAL A 39 -18.34 8.33 2.76
C VAL A 39 -18.04 7.69 4.11
N ARG A 40 -18.77 6.64 4.47
CA ARG A 40 -18.57 5.90 5.71
C ARG A 40 -17.84 4.58 5.44
N PHE A 41 -16.75 4.37 6.15
CA PHE A 41 -16.05 3.09 6.22
C PHE A 41 -16.32 2.46 7.58
N THR A 42 -16.64 1.17 7.60
CA THR A 42 -16.92 0.43 8.84
C THR A 42 -15.84 -0.62 9.05
N LYS A 43 -15.27 -0.68 10.25
CA LYS A 43 -14.24 -1.64 10.62
C LYS A 43 -14.66 -3.08 10.29
N GLY A 44 -13.77 -3.81 9.63
CA GLY A 44 -13.99 -5.20 9.21
C GLY A 44 -14.97 -5.39 8.06
N GLN A 45 -15.61 -4.32 7.57
CA GLN A 45 -16.50 -4.39 6.43
C GLN A 45 -15.70 -4.25 5.13
N GLN A 46 -15.89 -5.21 4.22
CA GLN A 46 -15.43 -5.08 2.84
C GLN A 46 -16.26 -4.02 2.12
N THR A 47 -15.57 -3.08 1.48
CA THR A 47 -16.18 -2.01 0.68
C THR A 47 -15.46 -1.94 -0.66
N HIS A 48 -16.22 -1.99 -1.75
CA HIS A 48 -15.68 -1.73 -3.07
C HIS A 48 -15.48 -0.23 -3.25
N VAL A 49 -14.27 0.19 -3.67
CA VAL A 49 -13.89 1.60 -3.83
C VAL A 49 -13.32 1.87 -5.21
N ASN A 50 -13.75 2.97 -5.81
CA ASN A 50 -13.12 3.57 -6.98
C ASN A 50 -11.92 4.46 -6.57
N GLY A 51 -11.24 5.09 -7.53
CA GLY A 51 -10.08 5.95 -7.30
C GLY A 51 -10.36 7.06 -6.27
N ASP A 52 -11.46 7.79 -6.43
CA ASP A 52 -11.87 8.85 -5.50
C ASP A 52 -12.08 8.35 -4.07
N GLN A 53 -12.83 7.25 -3.92
CA GLN A 53 -13.12 6.65 -2.61
C GLN A 53 -11.85 6.07 -1.97
N ALA A 54 -10.96 5.47 -2.78
CA ALA A 54 -9.68 4.97 -2.31
C ALA A 54 -8.76 6.10 -1.83
N LEU A 55 -8.71 7.23 -2.54
CA LEU A 55 -7.95 8.40 -2.11
C LEU A 55 -8.48 8.96 -0.78
N LYS A 56 -9.81 9.06 -0.62
CA LYS A 56 -10.44 9.45 0.66
C LYS A 56 -10.04 8.49 1.78
N PHE A 57 -10.10 7.19 1.52
CA PHE A 57 -9.72 6.15 2.48
C PHE A 57 -8.26 6.27 2.95
N ILE A 58 -7.29 6.37 2.02
CA ILE A 58 -5.86 6.41 2.37
C ILE A 58 -5.37 7.76 2.90
N ARG A 59 -6.12 8.86 2.66
CA ARG A 59 -5.75 10.20 3.16
C ARG A 59 -6.32 10.48 4.55
N SER A 60 -7.36 9.75 4.95
CA SER A 60 -8.03 9.92 6.24
C SER A 60 -7.06 9.74 7.41
N ARG A 61 -7.03 10.72 8.31
CA ARG A 61 -6.15 10.79 9.50
C ARG A 61 -6.84 11.42 10.69
N LYS A 62 -7.49 12.57 10.48
CA LYS A 62 -7.99 13.45 11.55
C LYS A 62 -9.45 13.16 11.90
N GLU A 63 -10.13 12.43 11.03
CA GLU A 63 -11.52 12.04 11.17
C GLU A 63 -11.67 11.21 12.45
N GLU A 64 -12.76 11.45 13.16
CA GLU A 64 -13.06 10.72 14.38
C GLU A 64 -13.12 9.21 14.09
N GLY A 65 -12.41 8.42 14.90
CA GLY A 65 -12.32 6.97 14.73
C GLY A 65 -11.31 6.49 13.69
N ALA A 66 -10.67 7.36 12.90
CA ALA A 66 -9.78 6.94 11.80
C ALA A 66 -8.40 6.40 12.24
N GLY A 67 -8.09 6.40 13.54
CA GLY A 67 -6.84 5.81 14.05
C GLY A 67 -5.57 6.62 13.79
N GLY A 68 -5.68 7.91 13.42
CA GLY A 68 -4.54 8.81 13.26
C GLY A 68 -3.60 8.40 12.13
N ASP A 69 -2.31 8.75 12.27
CA ASP A 69 -1.29 8.49 11.24
C ASP A 69 -1.03 6.99 11.06
N PHE A 70 -1.06 6.24 12.16
CA PHE A 70 -0.90 4.78 12.15
C PHE A 70 -2.03 4.11 11.36
N GLY A 71 -3.29 4.47 11.65
CA GLY A 71 -4.43 3.98 10.89
C GLY A 71 -4.33 4.33 9.39
N ARG A 72 -3.82 5.52 9.07
CA ARG A 72 -3.58 5.95 7.68
C ARG A 72 -2.54 5.08 6.97
N GLN A 73 -1.42 4.79 7.61
CA GLN A 73 -0.36 3.94 7.06
C GLN A 73 -0.87 2.52 6.78
N GLN A 74 -1.67 1.95 7.69
CA GLN A 74 -2.32 0.66 7.47
C GLN A 74 -3.27 0.69 6.27
N ARG A 75 -4.04 1.76 6.08
CA ARG A 75 -4.94 1.90 4.91
C ARG A 75 -4.20 1.97 3.59
N GLN A 76 -3.04 2.63 3.55
CA GLN A 76 -2.18 2.61 2.37
C GLN A 76 -1.73 1.18 2.03
N GLN A 77 -1.34 0.39 3.03
CA GLN A 77 -1.01 -1.03 2.81
C GLN A 77 -2.21 -1.86 2.36
N ILE A 78 -3.40 -1.63 2.92
CA ILE A 78 -4.65 -2.30 2.50
C ILE A 78 -4.95 -2.04 1.02
N VAL A 79 -4.83 -0.79 0.57
CA VAL A 79 -5.08 -0.44 -0.84
C VAL A 79 -4.02 -1.06 -1.75
N LEU A 80 -2.73 -1.02 -1.38
CA LEU A 80 -1.67 -1.65 -2.18
C LEU A 80 -1.88 -3.17 -2.33
N GLU A 81 -2.28 -3.84 -1.25
CA GLU A 81 -2.63 -5.28 -1.29
C GLU A 81 -3.85 -5.55 -2.18
N ALA A 82 -4.92 -4.76 -2.04
CA ALA A 82 -6.12 -4.91 -2.85
C ALA A 82 -5.82 -4.71 -4.35
N MET A 83 -4.95 -3.75 -4.68
CA MET A 83 -4.47 -3.52 -6.04
C MET A 83 -3.63 -4.68 -6.55
N ALA A 84 -2.66 -5.17 -5.77
CA ALA A 84 -1.82 -6.31 -6.14
C ALA A 84 -2.67 -7.56 -6.44
N ASN A 85 -3.67 -7.83 -5.59
CA ASN A 85 -4.63 -8.91 -5.78
C ASN A 85 -5.46 -8.74 -7.06
N LYS A 86 -5.97 -7.53 -7.31
CA LYS A 86 -6.75 -7.22 -8.51
C LYS A 86 -5.93 -7.42 -9.79
N ILE A 87 -4.67 -6.98 -9.79
CA ILE A 87 -3.76 -7.08 -10.94
C ILE A 87 -3.32 -8.53 -11.20
N ALA A 88 -3.10 -9.31 -10.13
CA ALA A 88 -2.74 -10.72 -10.24
C ALA A 88 -3.92 -11.62 -10.61
N SER A 89 -5.16 -11.12 -10.49
CA SER A 89 -6.36 -11.92 -10.72
C SER A 89 -6.49 -12.42 -12.18
N PRO A 90 -7.15 -13.57 -12.41
CA PRO A 90 -7.32 -14.14 -13.76
C PRO A 90 -7.97 -13.19 -14.78
N SER A 91 -8.89 -12.33 -14.35
CA SER A 91 -9.57 -11.37 -15.23
C SER A 91 -8.67 -10.24 -15.73
N SER A 92 -7.58 -9.95 -15.00
CA SER A 92 -6.60 -8.93 -15.38
C SER A 92 -5.54 -9.47 -16.36
N ILE A 93 -5.40 -10.79 -16.49
CA ILE A 93 -4.37 -11.43 -17.34
C ILE A 93 -4.47 -11.00 -18.80
N THR A 94 -5.70 -10.91 -19.32
CA THR A 94 -5.95 -10.60 -20.73
C THR A 94 -5.63 -9.15 -21.09
N HIS A 95 -5.63 -8.25 -20.12
CA HIS A 95 -5.43 -6.81 -20.33
C HIS A 95 -4.20 -6.25 -19.60
N PHE A 96 -3.40 -7.09 -18.93
CA PHE A 96 -2.28 -6.67 -18.07
C PHE A 96 -1.31 -5.71 -18.79
N ASN A 97 -0.87 -6.06 -20.00
CA ASN A 97 0.04 -5.20 -20.76
C ASN A 97 -0.61 -3.85 -21.14
N SER A 98 -1.90 -3.85 -21.48
CA SER A 98 -2.64 -2.61 -21.78
C SER A 98 -2.74 -1.72 -20.54
N LEU A 99 -3.09 -2.33 -19.40
CA LEU A 99 -3.17 -1.64 -18.11
C LEU A 99 -1.82 -1.04 -17.72
N MET A 100 -0.75 -1.83 -17.76
CA MET A 100 0.60 -1.35 -17.42
C MET A 100 1.03 -0.22 -18.36
N ASN A 101 0.69 -0.31 -19.66
CA ASN A 101 0.97 0.76 -20.61
C ASN A 101 0.21 2.06 -20.32
N GLU A 102 -1.00 1.98 -19.78
CA GLU A 102 -1.81 3.15 -19.41
C GLU A 102 -1.23 3.84 -18.16
N ILE A 103 -0.77 3.07 -17.19
CA ILE A 103 -0.30 3.60 -15.90
C ILE A 103 1.21 3.92 -15.89
N GLN A 104 1.99 3.48 -16.88
CA GLN A 104 3.46 3.66 -16.91
C GLN A 104 3.89 5.12 -16.77
N ASN A 105 3.07 6.08 -17.20
CA ASN A 105 3.39 7.50 -17.10
C ASN A 105 3.26 8.04 -15.67
N ASN A 106 2.50 7.34 -14.81
CA ASN A 106 2.26 7.74 -13.43
C ASN A 106 3.05 6.91 -12.41
N VAL A 107 3.78 5.89 -12.89
CA VAL A 107 4.60 5.00 -12.06
C VAL A 107 6.05 5.08 -12.53
N LYS A 108 6.98 5.40 -11.63
CA LYS A 108 8.42 5.26 -11.90
C LYS A 108 8.95 4.02 -11.21
N THR A 109 9.56 3.13 -11.97
CA THR A 109 10.16 1.88 -11.50
C THR A 109 11.36 1.54 -12.38
N ASP A 110 12.29 0.75 -11.83
CA ASP A 110 13.37 0.09 -12.57
C ASP A 110 12.94 -1.23 -13.22
N LEU A 111 11.73 -1.72 -12.95
CA LEU A 111 11.17 -2.94 -13.51
C LEU A 111 10.65 -2.71 -14.94
N THR A 112 11.02 -3.60 -15.85
CA THR A 112 10.42 -3.64 -17.19
C THR A 112 9.06 -4.35 -17.17
N LEU A 113 8.26 -4.20 -18.24
CA LEU A 113 7.03 -4.98 -18.42
C LEU A 113 7.30 -6.50 -18.42
N GLY A 114 8.49 -6.93 -18.86
CA GLY A 114 8.91 -8.34 -18.81
C GLY A 114 9.13 -8.81 -17.38
N ASP A 115 9.77 -7.99 -16.55
CA ASP A 115 10.01 -8.29 -15.13
C ASP A 115 8.68 -8.37 -14.37
N LEU A 116 7.78 -7.41 -14.61
CA LEU A 116 6.44 -7.41 -14.00
C LEU A 116 5.63 -8.65 -14.39
N ASN A 117 5.71 -9.10 -15.64
CA ASN A 117 5.06 -10.34 -16.08
C ASN A 117 5.66 -11.59 -15.42
N THR A 118 6.98 -11.60 -15.23
CA THR A 118 7.70 -12.68 -14.54
C THR A 118 7.29 -12.74 -13.07
N ILE A 119 7.28 -11.60 -12.38
CA ILE A 119 6.84 -11.47 -10.99
C ILE A 119 5.40 -11.95 -10.85
N ARG A 120 4.49 -11.43 -11.69
CA ARG A 120 3.07 -11.83 -11.66
C ARG A 120 2.90 -13.35 -11.84
N SER A 121 3.61 -13.95 -12.79
CA SER A 121 3.42 -15.37 -13.11
C SER A 121 4.00 -16.30 -12.04
N ASN A 122 5.15 -15.94 -11.47
CA ASN A 122 5.86 -16.78 -10.51
C ASN A 122 5.46 -16.54 -9.05
N TYR A 123 4.94 -15.35 -8.72
CA TYR A 123 4.69 -14.91 -7.35
C TYR A 123 3.23 -14.50 -7.09
N LYS A 124 2.27 -14.80 -7.98
CA LYS A 124 0.85 -14.50 -7.72
C LYS A 124 0.35 -15.07 -6.39
N ASP A 125 0.82 -16.26 -6.01
CA ASP A 125 0.40 -16.95 -4.78
C ASP A 125 1.01 -16.30 -3.52
N ALA A 126 2.06 -15.47 -3.66
CA ALA A 126 2.61 -14.71 -2.54
C ALA A 126 1.61 -13.66 -2.01
N ASN A 127 0.60 -13.29 -2.79
CA ASN A 127 -0.45 -12.39 -2.34
C ASN A 127 -1.46 -13.07 -1.39
N ASP A 128 -1.47 -14.41 -1.27
CA ASP A 128 -2.38 -15.13 -0.38
C ASP A 128 -2.08 -14.88 1.10
N THR A 129 -0.83 -14.54 1.43
CA THR A 129 -0.41 -14.26 2.81
C THR A 129 0.61 -13.13 2.83
N ILE A 130 0.15 -11.94 3.22
CA ILE A 130 0.99 -10.76 3.35
C ILE A 130 1.15 -10.42 4.83
N ASN A 131 2.37 -10.60 5.35
CA ASN A 131 2.73 -10.21 6.71
C ASN A 131 3.17 -8.74 6.74
N LYS A 132 2.44 -7.92 7.49
CA LYS A 132 2.68 -6.48 7.59
C LYS A 132 3.42 -6.16 8.88
N HIS A 133 4.54 -5.47 8.75
CA HIS A 133 5.34 -5.04 9.88
C HIS A 133 5.57 -3.54 9.83
N GLN A 134 5.48 -2.90 10.99
CA GLN A 134 5.72 -1.48 11.14
C GLN A 134 6.76 -1.27 12.23
N LEU A 135 7.69 -0.37 11.97
CA LEU A 135 8.65 0.05 12.98
C LEU A 135 7.92 0.73 14.15
N SER A 136 8.22 0.30 15.37
CA SER A 136 7.75 0.92 16.61
C SER A 136 8.82 1.86 17.17
N GLY A 137 8.39 2.91 17.84
CA GLY A 137 9.27 3.97 18.29
C GLY A 137 8.53 5.07 19.04
N GLN A 138 9.25 6.15 19.30
CA GLN A 138 8.71 7.33 19.95
C GLN A 138 8.67 8.48 18.97
N GLY A 139 7.62 9.28 19.03
CA GLY A 139 7.51 10.50 18.26
C GLY A 139 7.47 11.72 19.14
N GLY A 140 8.02 12.83 18.68
CA GLY A 140 8.03 14.07 19.44
C GLY A 140 8.45 15.27 18.60
N ILE A 141 7.95 16.44 18.99
CA ILE A 141 8.42 17.72 18.46
C ILE A 141 9.84 17.95 18.99
N GLN A 142 10.79 18.14 18.09
CA GLN A 142 12.19 18.39 18.44
C GLN A 142 12.44 19.88 18.64
N SER A 143 13.67 20.24 19.02
CA SER A 143 14.07 21.62 19.33
C SER A 143 13.91 22.60 18.16
N ASP A 144 13.81 22.09 16.93
CA ASP A 144 13.55 22.86 15.71
C ASP A 144 12.04 23.10 15.44
N GLY A 145 11.17 22.57 16.30
CA GLY A 145 9.71 22.70 16.17
C GLY A 145 9.08 21.69 15.21
N LEU A 146 9.84 20.77 14.62
CA LEU A 146 9.32 19.73 13.72
C LEU A 146 9.06 18.42 14.48
N TYR A 147 8.05 17.69 14.04
CA TYR A 147 7.76 16.36 14.59
C TYR A 147 8.66 15.31 13.91
N TYR A 148 9.36 14.52 14.73
CA TYR A 148 10.15 13.38 14.28
C TYR A 148 9.60 12.10 14.89
N PHE A 149 9.57 11.04 14.08
CA PHE A 149 9.44 9.67 14.56
C PHE A 149 10.83 9.04 14.67
N ILE A 150 11.18 8.56 15.87
CA ILE A 150 12.45 7.92 16.18
C ILE A 150 12.14 6.44 16.45
N PRO A 151 12.42 5.53 15.50
CA PRO A 151 12.19 4.11 15.71
C PRO A 151 13.12 3.56 16.80
N SER A 152 12.60 2.67 17.64
CA SER A 152 13.37 2.01 18.69
C SER A 152 14.44 1.09 18.09
N GLU A 153 15.59 0.99 18.73
CA GLU A 153 16.67 0.11 18.27
C GLU A 153 16.25 -1.36 18.27
N GLN A 154 15.43 -1.78 19.25
CA GLN A 154 14.85 -3.11 19.28
C GLN A 154 14.00 -3.38 18.04
N SER A 155 13.05 -2.50 17.71
CA SER A 155 12.18 -2.69 16.54
C SER A 155 12.95 -2.68 15.22
N LYS A 156 13.99 -1.83 15.11
CA LYS A 156 14.90 -1.83 13.95
C LYS A 156 15.64 -3.17 13.82
N ALA A 157 16.15 -3.71 14.93
CA ALA A 157 16.89 -4.97 14.93
C ALA A 157 15.98 -6.15 14.57
N GLU A 158 14.81 -6.24 15.19
CA GLU A 158 13.80 -7.27 14.88
C GLU A 158 13.36 -7.22 13.43
N SER A 159 13.03 -6.02 12.92
CA SER A 159 12.62 -5.85 11.52
C SER A 159 13.76 -6.15 10.54
N THR A 160 15.01 -5.80 10.89
CA THR A 160 16.18 -6.12 10.05
C THR A 160 16.39 -7.62 9.97
N LYS A 161 16.28 -8.32 11.10
CA LYS A 161 16.40 -9.77 11.15
C LYS A 161 15.29 -10.41 10.32
N LEU A 162 14.04 -10.05 10.58
CA LEU A 162 12.89 -10.56 9.85
C LEU A 162 13.05 -10.43 8.33
N LEU A 163 13.45 -9.24 7.85
CA LEU A 163 13.62 -9.00 6.43
C LEU A 163 14.75 -9.86 5.84
N LYS A 164 15.84 -10.09 6.57
CA LYS A 164 16.94 -10.96 6.12
C LYS A 164 16.55 -12.43 6.10
N ASP A 165 15.85 -12.89 7.14
CA ASP A 165 15.39 -14.28 7.24
C ASP A 165 14.39 -14.62 6.11
N ASN A 166 13.67 -13.64 5.54
CA ASN A 166 12.78 -13.84 4.39
C ASN A 166 13.51 -13.85 3.02
N LEU A 167 14.81 -13.54 2.98
CA LEU A 167 15.61 -13.61 1.75
C LEU A 167 16.35 -14.95 1.59
N GLU A 168 16.40 -15.77 2.64
CA GLU A 168 17.01 -17.11 2.68
C GLU A 168 15.97 -18.22 2.39
#